data_AF-A0A968JFZ9-F1
#
_entry.id   AF-A0A968JFZ9-F1
#
_cell.length_a   1.000
_cell.length_b   1.000
_cell.length_c   1.000
_cell.angle_alpha   90.00
_cell.angle_beta   90.00
_cell.angle_gamma   90.00
#
_symmetry.space_group_name_H-M   'P 1'
#
loop_
_entity.id
_entity.type
_entity.pdbx_description
1 polymer ?
#
loop_
_entity_poly.entity_id
_entity_poly.type
_entity_poly.pdbx_seq_one_letter_code
_entity_poly.pdbx_strand_id
1 'polypeptide(L)'
;MPEPSLLDELRETFTILNRLAARYQATQEYAATQERLAFLHTLAQRLQDELEQFKQATSMGDLHSSNGVGSTLWRETCTTLNKHEPAALRSPARALVAADPDLLKVVEYLSWATAYVRERRTQLHAPYRKSEADR
;
A
#
# COMPACT_ATOMS: atom_id res chain seq x y z
N MET A 1 -23.69 13.23 -57.13
CA MET A 1 -22.70 13.29 -56.02
C MET A 1 -21.50 12.50 -56.49
N PRO A 2 -20.26 13.03 -56.39
CA PRO A 2 -19.09 12.22 -56.74
C PRO A 2 -18.98 11.05 -55.74
N GLU A 3 -18.75 9.84 -56.26
CA GLU A 3 -18.49 8.67 -55.42
C GLU A 3 -17.19 8.89 -54.63
N PRO A 4 -17.17 8.60 -53.32
CA PRO A 4 -15.95 8.65 -52.54
C PRO A 4 -14.92 7.70 -53.16
N SER A 5 -13.67 8.16 -53.29
CA SER A 5 -12.63 7.29 -53.82
C SER A 5 -12.34 6.19 -52.81
N LEU A 6 -12.10 4.96 -53.29
CA LEU A 6 -11.70 3.81 -52.45
C LEU A 6 -10.53 4.16 -51.50
N LEU A 7 -9.63 5.04 -51.93
CA LEU A 7 -8.50 5.51 -51.12
C LEU A 7 -8.95 6.39 -49.94
N ASP A 8 -10.00 7.21 -50.12
CA ASP A 8 -10.57 8.01 -49.04
C ASP A 8 -11.28 7.14 -48.01
N GLU A 9 -12.06 6.15 -48.47
CA GLU A 9 -12.73 5.19 -47.58
C GLU A 9 -11.72 4.35 -46.77
N LEU A 10 -10.64 3.88 -47.41
CA LEU A 10 -9.58 3.15 -46.73
C LEU A 10 -8.87 4.05 -45.70
N ARG A 11 -8.58 5.31 -46.04
CA ARG A 11 -7.93 6.26 -45.12
C ARG A 11 -8.81 6.59 -43.91
N GLU A 12 -10.11 6.78 -44.12
CA GLU A 12 -11.07 6.99 -43.04
C GLU A 12 -11.14 5.75 -42.13
N THR A 13 -11.21 4.56 -42.73
CA THR A 13 -11.22 3.29 -42.00
C THR A 13 -9.96 3.13 -41.14
N PHE A 14 -8.76 3.37 -41.68
CA PHE A 14 -7.53 3.32 -40.90
C PHE A 14 -7.51 4.34 -39.76
N THR A 15 -8.07 5.53 -39.98
CA THR A 15 -8.17 6.57 -38.94
C THR A 15 -9.07 6.11 -37.79
N ILE A 16 -10.21 5.50 -38.12
CA ILE A 16 -11.14 4.94 -37.13
C ILE A 16 -10.48 3.80 -36.36
N LEU A 17 -9.80 2.88 -37.05
CA LEU A 17 -9.10 1.76 -36.43
C LEU A 17 -7.99 2.23 -35.48
N ASN A 18 -7.19 3.23 -35.86
CA ASN A 18 -6.15 3.80 -35.00
C ASN A 18 -6.74 4.46 -33.74
N ARG A 19 -7.86 5.18 -33.87
CA ARG A 19 -8.57 5.75 -32.70
C ARG A 19 -9.12 4.65 -31.78
N LEU A 20 -9.66 3.58 -32.35
CA LEU A 20 -10.16 2.44 -31.58
C LEU A 20 -9.01 1.75 -30.82
N ALA A 21 -7.88 1.53 -31.49
CA ALA A 21 -6.69 0.93 -30.89
C ALA A 21 -6.15 1.78 -29.71
N ALA A 22 -6.03 3.10 -29.89
CA ALA A 22 -5.60 4.01 -28.83
C ALA A 22 -6.55 3.98 -27.62
N ARG A 23 -7.86 3.94 -27.86
CA ARG A 23 -8.87 3.86 -26.79
C ARG A 23 -8.85 2.51 -26.08
N TYR A 24 -8.62 1.43 -26.81
CA TYR A 24 -8.46 0.10 -26.24
C TYR A 24 -7.24 0.04 -25.31
N GLN A 25 -6.10 0.57 -25.76
CA GLN A 25 -4.90 0.67 -24.93
C GLN A 25 -5.14 1.50 -23.65
N ALA A 26 -5.78 2.67 -23.76
CA ALA A 26 -6.12 3.48 -22.59
C ALA A 26 -7.03 2.72 -21.60
N THR A 27 -7.94 1.88 -22.10
CA THR A 27 -8.83 1.06 -21.26
C THR A 27 -8.03 -0.02 -20.51
N GLN A 28 -7.03 -0.64 -21.17
CA GLN A 28 -6.14 -1.60 -20.53
C GLN A 28 -5.25 -0.94 -19.46
N GLU A 29 -4.69 0.23 -19.74
CA GLU A 29 -3.89 0.99 -18.77
C GLU A 29 -4.71 1.40 -17.55
N TYR A 30 -5.97 1.79 -17.75
CA TYR A 30 -6.92 2.06 -16.66
C TYR A 30 -7.17 0.81 -15.81
N ALA A 31 -7.47 -0.34 -16.42
CA ALA A 31 -7.69 -1.60 -15.71
C ALA A 31 -6.46 -2.01 -14.88
N ALA A 32 -5.26 -1.94 -15.47
CA ALA A 32 -4.01 -2.24 -14.76
C ALA A 32 -3.76 -1.26 -13.59
N THR A 33 -4.12 0.02 -13.74
CA THR A 33 -4.03 1.00 -12.65
C THR A 33 -5.01 0.69 -11.52
N GLN A 34 -6.23 0.26 -11.83
CA GLN A 34 -7.22 -0.19 -10.84
C GLN A 34 -6.74 -1.40 -10.05
N GLU A 35 -6.14 -2.39 -10.72
CA GLU A 35 -5.57 -3.57 -10.06
C GLU A 35 -4.45 -3.20 -9.08
N ARG A 36 -3.52 -2.32 -9.51
CA ARG A 36 -2.44 -1.82 -8.63
C ARG A 36 -2.98 -1.05 -7.43
N LEU A 37 -4.01 -0.22 -7.64
CA LEU A 37 -4.65 0.53 -6.57
C LEU A 37 -5.31 -0.40 -5.56
N ALA A 38 -6.08 -1.39 -6.03
CA ALA A 38 -6.74 -2.38 -5.16
C ALA A 38 -5.72 -3.18 -4.33
N PHE A 39 -4.60 -3.56 -4.95
CA PHE A 39 -3.51 -4.24 -4.27
C PHE A 39 -2.87 -3.36 -3.18
N LEU A 40 -2.49 -2.12 -3.49
CA LEU A 40 -1.95 -1.19 -2.51
C LEU A 40 -2.93 -0.93 -1.35
N HIS A 41 -4.22 -0.76 -1.68
CA HIS A 41 -5.25 -0.54 -0.68
C HIS A 41 -5.32 -1.72 0.30
N THR A 42 -5.26 -2.95 -0.21
CA THR A 42 -5.22 -4.15 0.63
C THR A 42 -4.02 -4.16 1.58
N LEU A 43 -2.84 -3.76 1.11
CA LEU A 43 -1.64 -3.67 1.95
C LEU A 43 -1.74 -2.57 3.00
N ALA A 44 -2.25 -1.39 2.61
CA ALA A 44 -2.43 -0.28 3.53
C ALA A 44 -3.44 -0.61 4.64
N GLN A 45 -4.55 -1.27 4.30
CA GLN A 45 -5.53 -1.75 5.27
C GLN A 45 -4.90 -2.73 6.28
N ARG A 46 -4.11 -3.70 5.80
CA ARG A 46 -3.41 -4.64 6.70
C ARG A 46 -2.46 -3.94 7.68
N LEU A 47 -1.70 -2.95 7.20
CA LEU A 47 -0.83 -2.17 8.06
C LEU A 47 -1.64 -1.37 9.09
N GLN A 48 -2.74 -0.75 8.67
CA GLN A 48 -3.64 -0.04 9.57
C GLN A 48 -4.18 -0.97 10.68
N ASP A 49 -4.70 -2.14 10.32
CA ASP A 49 -5.24 -3.11 11.27
C ASP A 49 -4.19 -3.55 12.30
N GLU A 50 -2.96 -3.82 11.85
CA GLU A 50 -1.86 -4.20 12.75
C GLU A 50 -1.44 -3.05 13.67
N LEU A 51 -1.41 -1.81 13.16
CA LEU A 51 -1.12 -0.61 13.97
C LEU A 51 -2.19 -0.37 15.03
N GLU A 52 -3.47 -0.53 14.68
CA GLU A 52 -4.58 -0.39 15.63
C GLU A 52 -4.50 -1.44 16.73
N GLN A 53 -4.28 -2.70 16.37
CA GLN A 53 -4.10 -3.80 17.33
C GLN A 53 -2.87 -3.57 18.23
N PHE A 54 -1.77 -3.08 17.66
CA PHE A 54 -0.57 -2.77 18.43
C PHE A 54 -0.78 -1.60 19.39
N LYS A 55 -1.49 -0.55 18.97
CA LYS A 55 -1.87 0.58 19.84
C LYS A 55 -2.75 0.14 21.00
N GLN A 56 -3.70 -0.75 20.75
CA GLN A 56 -4.53 -1.32 21.81
C GLN A 56 -3.70 -2.17 22.79
N ALA A 57 -2.81 -3.02 22.28
CA ALA A 57 -1.94 -3.87 23.10
C ALA A 57 -0.99 -3.05 23.98
N THR A 58 -0.37 -1.99 23.44
CA THR A 58 0.49 -1.08 24.21
C THR A 58 -0.29 -0.36 25.31
N SER A 59 -1.50 0.12 25.01
CA SER A 59 -2.37 0.79 25.98
C SER A 59 -2.78 -0.15 27.13
N MET A 60 -3.13 -1.41 26.81
CA MET A 60 -3.43 -2.41 27.84
C MET A 60 -2.20 -2.79 28.65
N GLY A 61 -1.03 -2.91 28.02
CA GLY A 61 0.23 -3.18 28.72
C GLY A 61 0.56 -2.12 29.77
N ASP A 62 0.37 -0.85 29.45
CA ASP A 62 0.59 0.27 30.38
C ASP A 62 -0.44 0.33 31.51
N LEU A 63 -1.68 -0.08 31.27
CA LEU A 63 -2.69 -0.19 32.34
C LEU A 63 -2.31 -1.21 33.41
N HIS A 64 -1.57 -2.25 33.04
CA HIS A 64 -1.15 -3.33 33.95
C HIS A 64 0.30 -3.17 34.45
N SER A 65 1.04 -2.19 33.93
CA SER A 65 2.45 -1.98 34.21
C SER A 65 2.77 -0.50 34.42
N SER A 66 3.17 -0.11 35.63
CA SER A 66 3.44 1.30 36.01
C SER A 66 4.66 1.94 35.35
N ASN A 67 5.40 1.20 34.51
CA ASN A 67 6.66 1.63 33.89
C ASN A 67 6.50 2.26 32.51
N GLY A 68 5.28 2.34 31.95
CA GLY A 68 5.02 3.01 30.66
C GLY A 68 5.73 2.37 29.45
N VAL A 69 6.08 1.09 29.53
CA VAL A 69 6.82 0.36 28.49
C VAL A 69 6.05 0.31 27.17
N GLY A 70 4.72 0.17 27.21
CA GLY A 70 3.86 0.18 26.02
C GLY A 70 3.95 1.50 25.26
N SER A 71 3.82 2.63 25.96
CA SER A 71 3.90 3.97 25.36
C SER A 71 5.27 4.25 24.74
N THR A 72 6.34 3.75 25.35
CA THR A 72 7.70 3.90 24.84
C THR A 72 7.89 3.07 23.57
N LEU A 73 7.47 1.81 23.59
CA LEU A 73 7.55 0.92 22.43
C LEU A 73 6.70 1.43 21.26
N TRP A 74 5.51 1.97 21.54
CA TRP A 74 4.67 2.63 20.53
C TRP A 74 5.43 3.79 19.87
N ARG A 75 6.01 4.69 20.67
CA ARG A 75 6.73 5.88 20.17
C ARG A 75 7.92 5.47 19.31
N GLU A 76 8.74 4.54 19.77
CA GLU A 76 9.90 4.02 19.02
C GLU A 76 9.47 3.41 17.69
N THR A 77 8.41 2.60 17.69
CA THR A 77 7.86 1.98 16.48
C THR A 77 7.43 3.04 15.48
N CYS A 78 6.66 4.06 15.92
CA CYS A 78 6.27 5.18 15.05
C CYS A 78 7.48 5.95 14.50
N THR A 79 8.50 6.20 15.31
CA THR A 79 9.72 6.86 14.86
C THR A 79 10.44 6.03 13.79
N THR A 80 10.55 4.72 13.97
CA THR A 80 11.15 3.82 12.98
C THR A 80 10.34 3.80 11.69
N LEU A 81 9.02 3.69 11.75
CA LEU A 81 8.16 3.72 10.56
C LEU A 81 8.33 5.03 9.78
N ASN A 82 8.28 6.17 10.47
CA ASN A 82 8.44 7.48 9.84
C ASN A 82 9.82 7.67 9.19
N LYS A 83 10.88 7.09 9.76
CA LYS A 83 12.24 7.16 9.20
C LYS A 83 12.35 6.41 7.86
N HIS A 84 11.58 5.34 7.69
CA HIS A 84 11.61 4.49 6.50
C HIS A 84 10.50 4.80 5.50
N GLU A 85 9.66 5.81 5.78
CA GLU A 85 8.54 6.20 4.91
C GLU A 85 9.05 6.65 3.52
N PRO A 86 8.64 5.98 2.42
CA PRO A 86 9.03 6.40 1.09
C PRO A 86 8.24 7.65 0.67
N ALA A 87 8.89 8.58 -0.04
CA ALA A 87 8.26 9.82 -0.51
C ALA A 87 7.00 9.56 -1.37
N ALA A 88 7.01 8.47 -2.14
CA ALA A 88 5.89 8.05 -2.99
C ALA A 88 4.63 7.69 -2.19
N LEU A 89 4.72 7.41 -0.88
CA LEU A 89 3.55 7.18 -0.03
C LEU A 89 2.68 8.44 0.10
N ARG A 90 3.29 9.63 0.04
CA ARG A 90 2.58 10.92 0.15
C ARG A 90 1.90 11.35 -1.15
N SER A 91 2.39 10.84 -2.28
CA SER A 91 1.83 11.13 -3.61
C SER A 91 1.89 9.89 -4.50
N PRO A 92 1.09 8.85 -4.20
CA PRO A 92 1.17 7.57 -4.90
C PRO A 92 0.59 7.63 -6.31
N ALA A 93 -0.22 8.66 -6.63
CA ALA A 93 -0.94 8.77 -7.90
C ALA A 93 -0.01 8.71 -9.12
N ARG A 94 1.14 9.41 -9.07
CA ARG A 94 2.11 9.39 -10.16
C ARG A 94 2.74 8.00 -10.34
N ALA A 95 3.14 7.37 -9.23
CA ALA A 95 3.76 6.04 -9.26
C ALA A 95 2.78 4.96 -9.74
N LEU A 96 1.50 5.08 -9.39
CA LEU A 96 0.42 4.19 -9.82
C LEU A 96 0.14 4.26 -11.32
N VAL A 97 0.00 5.49 -11.85
CA VAL A 97 -0.33 5.71 -13.27
C VAL A 97 0.85 5.36 -14.17
N ALA A 98 2.08 5.73 -13.78
CA ALA A 98 3.27 5.51 -14.59
C ALA A 98 3.89 4.10 -14.42
N ALA A 99 3.34 3.26 -13.54
CA ALA A 99 3.96 2.00 -13.11
C ALA A 99 5.45 2.18 -12.73
N ASP A 100 5.73 3.28 -12.02
CA ASP A 100 7.07 3.73 -11.68
C ASP A 100 7.74 2.74 -10.70
N PRO A 101 9.05 2.49 -10.78
CA PRO A 101 9.82 1.78 -9.76
C PRO A 101 9.54 2.24 -8.31
N ASP A 102 9.15 3.50 -8.11
CA ASP A 102 8.74 4.03 -6.80
C ASP A 102 7.51 3.31 -6.21
N LEU A 103 6.66 2.69 -7.03
CA LEU A 103 5.55 1.86 -6.58
C LEU A 103 6.05 0.61 -5.83
N LEU A 104 7.17 0.01 -6.27
CA LEU A 104 7.77 -1.13 -5.57
C LEU A 104 8.24 -0.74 -4.17
N LYS A 105 8.83 0.45 -4.02
CA LYS A 105 9.25 0.96 -2.69
C LYS A 105 8.06 1.11 -1.75
N VAL A 106 6.89 1.51 -2.26
CA VAL A 106 5.65 1.58 -1.47
C VAL A 106 5.21 0.18 -1.04
N VAL A 107 5.21 -0.79 -1.96
CA VAL A 107 4.85 -2.19 -1.65
C VAL A 107 5.79 -2.80 -0.61
N GLU A 108 7.10 -2.61 -0.79
CA GLU A 108 8.14 -3.07 0.13
C GLU A 108 7.95 -2.45 1.51
N TYR A 109 7.78 -1.12 1.57
CA TYR A 109 7.55 -0.41 2.83
C TYR A 109 6.29 -0.93 3.55
N LEU A 110 5.14 -1.03 2.87
CA LEU A 110 3.90 -1.50 3.49
C LEU A 110 4.03 -2.92 4.02
N SER A 111 4.69 -3.80 3.26
CA SER A 111 4.91 -5.20 3.66
C SER A 111 5.85 -5.31 4.86
N TRP A 112 6.99 -4.60 4.81
CA TRP A 112 7.95 -4.54 5.90
C TRP A 112 7.34 -3.92 7.16
N ALA A 113 6.64 -2.79 7.04
CA ALA A 113 6.00 -2.10 8.15
C ALA A 113 4.97 -2.99 8.85
N THR A 114 4.18 -3.74 8.08
CA THR A 114 3.19 -4.69 8.62
C THR A 114 3.88 -5.79 9.43
N ALA A 115 4.93 -6.40 8.88
CA ALA A 115 5.70 -7.43 9.56
C ALA A 115 6.38 -6.88 10.83
N TYR A 116 6.96 -5.69 10.74
CA TYR A 116 7.63 -5.01 11.84
C TYR A 116 6.68 -4.70 13.00
N VAL A 117 5.51 -4.11 12.72
CA VAL A 117 4.49 -3.81 13.74
C VAL A 117 3.98 -5.09 14.40
N ARG A 118 3.74 -6.15 13.61
CA ARG A 118 3.34 -7.46 14.13
C ARG A 118 4.39 -8.04 15.08
N GLU A 119 5.66 -7.96 14.71
CA GLU A 119 6.78 -8.42 15.55
C GLU A 119 6.82 -7.63 16.87
N ARG A 120 6.75 -6.29 16.80
CA ARG A 120 6.70 -5.43 17.99
C ARG A 120 5.53 -5.76 18.90
N ARG A 121 4.36 -6.07 18.34
CA ARG A 121 3.19 -6.52 19.10
C ARG A 121 3.46 -7.86 19.80
N THR A 122 4.09 -8.84 19.13
CA THR A 122 4.42 -10.11 19.79
C THR A 122 5.41 -9.94 20.95
N GLN A 123 6.35 -8.99 20.86
CA GLN A 123 7.29 -8.67 21.94
C GLN A 123 6.58 -8.14 23.20
N LEU A 124 5.42 -7.47 23.08
CA LEU A 124 4.62 -7.05 24.24
C LEU A 124 4.00 -8.21 25.02
N HIS A 125 3.67 -9.31 24.33
CA HIS A 125 3.04 -10.48 24.95
C HIS A 125 4.05 -11.50 25.48
N ALA A 126 5.30 -11.47 24.99
CA ALA A 126 6.38 -12.34 25.46
C ALA A 126 6.72 -12.22 26.97
N PRO A 127 6.73 -11.04 27.62
CA PRO A 127 7.04 -10.93 29.06
C PRO A 127 5.95 -11.53 29.97
N TYR A 128 4.70 -11.66 29.52
CA TYR A 128 3.61 -12.26 30.33
C TYR A 128 3.70 -13.80 30.42
N ARG A 129 4.29 -14.48 29.44
CA ARG A 129 4.45 -15.95 29.49
C ARG A 129 5.50 -16.43 30.47
N LYS A 130 6.47 -15.59 30.83
CA LYS A 130 7.50 -15.97 31.83
C LYS A 130 7.00 -15.86 33.27
N SER A 131 6.09 -14.93 33.57
CA SER A 131 5.60 -14.79 34.96
C SER A 131 4.53 -15.80 35.35
N GLU A 132 3.85 -16.45 34.39
CA GLU A 132 2.94 -17.57 34.64
C GLU A 132 3.66 -18.93 34.79
N ALA A 133 4.90 -19.06 34.29
CA ALA A 133 5.68 -20.30 34.41
C ALA A 133 6.46 -20.40 35.74
N ASP A 134 6.58 -19.30 36.48
CA ASP A 134 7.27 -19.21 37.78
C ASP A 134 6.28 -19.13 38.98
N ARG A 135 5.01 -19.52 38.79
CA ARG A 135 4.01 -19.68 39.86
C ARG A 135 3.54 -21.13 39.95
#